data_AF-A0A444E5K2-F1
#
_entry.id   AF-A0A444E5K2-F1
#
_cell.length_a   1.000
_cell.length_b   1.000
_cell.length_c   1.000
_cell.angle_alpha   90.00
_cell.angle_beta   90.00
_cell.angle_gamma   90.00
#
_symmetry.space_group_name_H-M   'P 1'
#
loop_
_entity.id
_entity.type
_entity.pdbx_description
1 polymer ?
#
loop_
_entity_poly.entity_id
_entity_poly.type
_entity_poly.pdbx_seq_one_letter_code
_entity_poly.pdbx_strand_id
1 'polypeptide(L)'
;MQMMYETIYTALKEVGLENIYEPQDYLNFFCLGNREASDLYSASQNAEISPQALAKKNRRFMIYVHSKGMIVDDEFVIMGSANINQRSLEGTRDTEIAMGAYQPQHTWARKLSGPRGQIFGYRMSLWAEHIGTVEECFTSPHSLECMRRVRDLGQLNWKQFVADDITEMRGHLLKYPVDVDKKGMVKPLPGFETFPDIGGNICGSFFGIQENLTI
;
A
#
# COMPACT_ATOMS: atom_id res chain seq x y z
N MET A 1 11.23 1.42 5.42
CA MET A 1 11.24 0.57 4.20
C MET A 1 12.61 -0.03 3.94
N GLN A 2 13.66 0.77 3.74
CA GLN A 2 15.00 0.28 3.34
C GLN A 2 15.55 -0.84 4.23
N MET A 3 15.60 -0.64 5.56
CA MET A 3 16.06 -1.67 6.51
C MET A 3 15.35 -3.03 6.33
N MET A 4 14.04 -3.03 6.09
CA MET A 4 13.27 -4.26 5.89
C MET A 4 13.64 -4.96 4.58
N TYR A 5 13.80 -4.20 3.49
CA TYR A 5 14.23 -4.78 2.21
C TYR A 5 15.66 -5.30 2.25
N GLU A 6 16.58 -4.60 2.93
CA GLU A 6 17.95 -5.06 3.15
C GLU A 6 17.99 -6.35 3.97
N THR A 7 17.10 -6.49 4.97
CA THR A 7 16.95 -7.72 5.75
C THR A 7 16.51 -8.89 4.87
N ILE A 8 15.51 -8.69 4.00
CA ILE A 8 15.06 -9.73 3.07
C ILE A 8 16.16 -10.10 2.07
N TYR A 9 16.85 -9.11 1.50
CA TYR A 9 17.96 -9.38 0.59
C TYR A 9 19.09 -10.17 1.27
N THR A 10 19.43 -9.82 2.52
CA THR A 10 20.45 -10.53 3.30
C THR A 10 20.04 -11.99 3.51
N ALA A 11 18.78 -12.23 3.89
CA ALA A 11 18.26 -13.58 4.05
C ALA A 11 18.30 -14.38 2.73
N LEU A 12 17.94 -13.77 1.59
CA LEU A 12 18.03 -14.41 0.28
C LEU A 12 19.46 -14.80 -0.08
N LYS A 13 20.42 -13.92 0.22
CA LYS A 13 21.85 -14.16 -0.03
C LYS A 13 22.41 -15.29 0.85
N GLU A 14 21.99 -15.38 2.10
CA GLU A 14 22.40 -16.45 3.02
C GLU A 14 22.00 -17.84 2.53
N VAL A 15 20.88 -17.96 1.81
CA VAL A 15 20.40 -19.22 1.24
C VAL A 15 20.70 -19.38 -0.26
N GLY A 16 21.44 -18.44 -0.88
CA GLY A 16 21.85 -18.50 -2.28
C GLY A 16 20.72 -18.29 -3.30
N LEU A 17 19.66 -17.59 -2.92
CA LEU A 17 18.47 -17.35 -3.74
C LEU A 17 18.35 -15.90 -4.27
N GLU A 18 19.35 -15.05 -4.02
CA GLU A 18 19.36 -13.62 -4.36
C GLU A 18 19.35 -13.32 -5.87
N ASN A 19 19.67 -14.32 -6.70
CA ASN A 19 19.59 -14.21 -8.16
C ASN A 19 18.29 -14.82 -8.74
N ILE A 20 17.48 -15.46 -7.89
CA ILE A 20 16.23 -16.14 -8.26
C ILE A 20 15.01 -15.31 -7.84
N TYR A 21 15.06 -14.75 -6.62
CA TYR A 21 14.01 -13.92 -6.07
C TYR A 21 14.52 -12.51 -5.75
N GLU A 22 13.59 -11.57 -5.62
CA GLU A 22 13.87 -10.20 -5.23
C GLU A 22 13.09 -9.82 -3.96
N PRO A 23 13.51 -8.78 -3.20
CA PRO A 23 12.84 -8.41 -1.96
C PRO A 23 11.34 -8.14 -2.10
N GLN A 24 10.90 -7.61 -3.24
CA GLN A 24 9.49 -7.33 -3.52
C GLN A 24 8.64 -8.58 -3.80
N ASP A 25 9.25 -9.76 -3.95
CA ASP A 25 8.50 -11.02 -3.94
C ASP A 25 7.97 -11.38 -2.54
N TYR A 26 8.52 -10.75 -1.48
CA TYR A 26 8.18 -11.04 -0.07
C TYR A 26 7.56 -9.85 0.67
N LEU A 27 7.88 -8.62 0.29
CA LEU A 27 7.37 -7.41 0.93
C LEU A 27 6.98 -6.36 -0.09
N ASN A 28 5.75 -5.87 -0.03
CA ASN A 28 5.26 -4.79 -0.89
C ASN A 28 4.63 -3.67 -0.08
N PHE A 29 4.86 -2.43 -0.54
CA PHE A 29 4.18 -1.24 -0.04
C PHE A 29 3.30 -0.67 -1.14
N PHE A 30 2.08 -0.32 -0.75
CA PHE A 30 1.05 0.27 -1.59
C PHE A 30 0.45 1.51 -0.91
N CYS A 31 -0.14 2.39 -1.69
CA CYS A 31 -1.04 3.44 -1.25
C CYS A 31 -2.35 3.36 -2.06
N LEU A 32 -3.33 4.21 -1.73
CA LEU A 32 -4.58 4.27 -2.48
C LEU A 32 -4.72 5.60 -3.21
N GLY A 33 -5.29 5.57 -4.41
CA GLY A 33 -5.63 6.76 -5.18
C GLY A 33 -6.84 6.54 -6.07
N ASN A 34 -7.51 7.64 -6.43
CA ASN A 34 -8.59 7.62 -7.39
C ASN A 34 -8.36 8.64 -8.50
N ARG A 35 -8.92 8.37 -9.67
CA ARG A 35 -8.97 9.29 -10.79
C ARG A 35 -10.29 9.13 -11.53
N GLU A 36 -10.99 10.23 -11.72
CA GLU A 36 -12.36 10.23 -12.24
C GLU A 36 -12.44 11.01 -13.56
N ALA A 37 -13.07 10.42 -14.58
CA ALA A 37 -13.38 11.14 -15.80
C ALA A 37 -14.32 12.33 -15.52
N SER A 38 -14.34 13.32 -16.41
CA SER A 38 -15.21 14.49 -16.25
C SER A 38 -16.62 14.20 -16.78
N ASP A 39 -17.65 14.51 -16.00
CA ASP A 39 -19.00 14.68 -16.49
C ASP A 39 -19.18 16.11 -17.04
N LEU A 40 -19.02 16.28 -18.36
CA LEU A 40 -19.50 17.35 -19.26
C LEU A 40 -19.56 18.85 -18.83
N TYR A 41 -19.07 19.27 -17.66
CA TYR A 41 -19.11 20.66 -17.20
C TYR A 41 -17.70 21.17 -16.88
N SER A 42 -16.95 21.52 -17.92
CA SER A 42 -15.72 22.28 -17.77
C SER A 42 -16.04 23.72 -17.41
N ALA A 43 -15.99 24.06 -16.12
CA ALA A 43 -15.86 25.45 -15.70
C ALA A 43 -14.51 25.98 -16.22
N SER A 44 -14.56 27.04 -17.03
CA SER A 44 -13.38 27.81 -17.43
C SER A 44 -12.64 28.27 -16.18
N GLN A 45 -11.38 27.86 -15.99
CA GLN A 45 -10.56 28.36 -14.89
C GLN A 45 -9.23 28.88 -15.43
N ASN A 46 -8.93 30.12 -15.04
CA ASN A 46 -7.64 30.79 -15.23
C ASN A 46 -6.50 29.89 -14.74
N ALA A 47 -5.35 29.98 -15.42
CA ALA A 47 -4.17 29.16 -15.17
C ALA A 47 -3.46 29.52 -13.85
N GLU A 48 -4.04 29.13 -12.72
CA GLU A 48 -3.37 29.17 -11.43
C GLU A 48 -2.59 27.85 -11.21
N ILE A 49 -1.29 27.94 -10.97
CA ILE A 49 -0.42 26.78 -10.71
C ILE A 49 -0.39 26.53 -9.19
N SER A 50 -1.51 26.05 -8.65
CA SER A 50 -1.60 25.60 -7.26
C SER A 50 -1.80 24.08 -7.20
N PRO A 51 -1.39 23.39 -6.11
CA PRO A 51 -1.69 21.98 -5.89
C PRO A 51 -3.16 21.62 -6.10
N GLN A 52 -4.06 22.48 -5.63
CA GLN A 52 -5.50 22.31 -5.75
C GLN A 52 -5.96 22.41 -7.21
N ALA A 53 -5.45 23.38 -7.96
CA ALA A 53 -5.76 23.54 -9.38
C ALA A 53 -5.22 22.37 -10.21
N LEU A 54 -4.01 21.89 -9.92
CA LEU A 54 -3.41 20.75 -10.61
C LEU A 54 -4.17 19.44 -10.33
N ALA A 55 -4.50 19.15 -9.06
CA ALA A 55 -5.28 17.97 -8.70
C ALA A 55 -6.68 17.99 -9.36
N LYS A 56 -7.33 19.16 -9.40
CA LYS A 56 -8.62 19.33 -10.09
C LYS A 56 -8.50 19.17 -11.60
N LYS A 57 -7.46 19.73 -12.21
CA LYS A 57 -7.17 19.62 -13.65
C LYS A 57 -6.91 18.17 -14.05
N ASN A 58 -6.05 17.46 -13.29
CA ASN A 58 -5.64 16.09 -13.59
C ASN A 58 -6.63 15.04 -13.07
N ARG A 59 -7.65 15.49 -12.33
CA ARG A 59 -8.81 14.73 -11.83
C ARG A 59 -8.42 13.54 -10.96
N ARG A 60 -7.32 13.68 -10.21
CA ARG A 60 -6.77 12.59 -9.39
C ARG A 60 -6.43 13.08 -7.99
N PHE A 61 -6.56 12.20 -7.02
CA PHE A 61 -6.11 12.44 -5.65
C PHE A 61 -5.90 11.13 -4.89
N MET A 62 -5.15 11.18 -3.78
CA MET A 62 -5.03 10.01 -2.91
C MET A 62 -6.38 9.69 -2.24
N ILE A 63 -6.66 8.40 -2.07
CA ILE A 63 -7.63 7.96 -1.07
C ILE A 63 -6.85 7.82 0.23
N TYR A 64 -7.23 8.61 1.23
CA TYR A 64 -6.47 8.66 2.47
C TYR A 64 -6.66 7.39 3.31
N VAL A 65 -5.59 6.61 3.48
CA VAL A 65 -5.59 5.40 4.30
C VAL A 65 -5.50 5.79 5.78
N HIS A 66 -6.65 5.92 6.43
CA HIS A 66 -6.73 6.17 7.87
C HIS A 66 -6.84 4.87 8.70
N SER A 67 -6.90 3.71 8.06
CA SER A 67 -7.05 2.41 8.72
C SER A 67 -5.88 2.09 9.65
N LYS A 68 -6.19 1.48 10.80
CA LYS A 68 -5.21 0.84 11.68
C LYS A 68 -5.67 -0.59 11.99
N GLY A 69 -5.18 -1.52 11.18
CA GLY A 69 -5.53 -2.92 11.33
C GLY A 69 -4.55 -3.83 10.61
N MET A 70 -4.56 -5.10 10.99
CA MET A 70 -3.70 -6.14 10.44
C MET A 70 -4.48 -7.44 10.36
N ILE A 71 -4.38 -8.12 9.22
CA ILE A 71 -4.94 -9.46 9.02
C ILE A 71 -3.76 -10.42 8.89
N VAL A 72 -3.80 -11.53 9.63
CA VAL A 72 -2.75 -12.55 9.63
C VAL A 72 -3.39 -13.88 9.26
N ASP A 73 -2.84 -14.50 8.21
CA ASP A 73 -3.15 -15.87 7.76
C ASP A 73 -4.65 -16.14 7.46
N ASP A 74 -5.44 -15.10 7.20
CA ASP A 74 -6.90 -15.13 7.10
C ASP A 74 -7.62 -15.70 8.36
N GLU A 75 -6.90 -15.80 9.48
CA GLU A 75 -7.34 -16.41 10.74
C GLU A 75 -7.54 -15.39 11.86
N PHE A 76 -6.65 -14.39 11.94
CA PHE A 76 -6.60 -13.42 13.02
C PHE A 76 -6.64 -12.00 12.47
N VAL A 77 -7.35 -11.12 13.16
CA VAL A 77 -7.43 -9.70 12.81
C VAL A 77 -7.20 -8.83 14.04
N ILE A 78 -6.42 -7.77 13.88
CA ILE A 78 -6.32 -6.64 14.80
C ILE A 78 -6.98 -5.43 14.16
N MET A 79 -7.81 -4.72 14.91
CA MET A 79 -8.38 -3.43 14.50
C MET A 79 -8.41 -2.48 15.69
N GLY A 80 -8.08 -1.21 15.47
CA GLY A 80 -8.03 -0.23 16.55
C GLY A 80 -7.69 1.18 16.08
N SER A 81 -7.15 1.97 17.00
CA SER A 81 -6.72 3.35 16.78
C SER A 81 -5.19 3.50 16.58
N ALA A 82 -4.40 2.52 17.07
CA ALA A 82 -2.94 2.59 17.09
C ALA A 82 -2.29 2.52 15.70
N ASN A 83 -1.57 3.57 15.30
CA ASN A 83 -0.74 3.55 14.09
C ASN A 83 0.53 2.70 14.28
N ILE A 84 1.19 2.30 13.19
CA ILE A 84 2.52 1.66 13.26
C ILE A 84 3.60 2.75 13.37
N ASN A 85 3.69 3.36 14.54
CA ASN A 85 4.70 4.37 14.89
C ASN A 85 4.92 4.39 16.42
N GLN A 86 5.94 5.11 16.89
CA GLN A 86 6.26 5.15 18.32
C GLN A 86 5.18 5.88 19.11
N ARG A 87 4.59 6.94 18.55
CA ARG A 87 3.48 7.68 19.19
C ARG A 87 2.35 6.76 19.66
N SER A 88 1.93 5.82 18.82
CA SER A 88 0.84 4.90 19.14
C SER A 88 1.32 3.63 19.86
N LEU A 89 2.53 3.12 19.58
CA LEU A 89 2.99 1.82 20.08
C LEU A 89 3.81 1.87 21.38
N GLU A 90 4.28 3.04 21.82
CA GLU A 90 5.09 3.17 23.04
C GLU A 90 4.27 2.98 24.33
N GLY A 91 2.95 3.18 24.27
CA GLY A 91 2.02 2.99 25.41
C GLY A 91 2.04 4.11 26.46
N THR A 92 3.05 4.98 26.44
CA THR A 92 3.18 6.15 27.35
C THR A 92 3.00 7.50 26.65
N ARG A 93 2.75 7.49 25.33
CA ARG A 93 2.45 8.68 24.52
C ARG A 93 0.94 8.83 24.31
N ASP A 94 0.44 8.50 23.13
CA ASP A 94 -1.00 8.60 22.85
C ASP A 94 -1.73 7.41 23.48
N THR A 95 -2.94 7.65 24.00
CA THR A 95 -3.80 6.58 24.50
C THR A 95 -4.50 5.91 23.33
N GLU A 96 -4.25 4.62 23.15
CA GLU A 96 -4.78 3.84 22.05
C GLU A 96 -5.64 2.68 22.54
N ILE A 97 -6.55 2.20 21.69
CA ILE A 97 -7.31 0.97 21.92
C ILE A 97 -7.28 0.11 20.65
N ALA A 98 -7.16 -1.20 20.84
CA ALA A 98 -7.26 -2.18 19.76
C ALA A 98 -7.92 -3.46 20.27
N MET A 99 -8.66 -4.13 19.39
CA MET A 99 -9.13 -5.49 19.60
C MET A 99 -8.30 -6.45 18.74
N GLY A 100 -8.07 -7.65 19.26
CA GLY A 100 -7.57 -8.81 18.51
C GLY A 100 -8.63 -9.91 18.54
N ALA A 101 -8.95 -10.50 17.38
CA ALA A 101 -9.99 -11.52 17.29
C ALA A 101 -9.66 -12.57 16.23
N TYR A 102 -10.15 -13.79 16.48
CA TYR A 102 -10.13 -14.90 15.54
C TYR A 102 -11.42 -15.71 15.70
N GLN A 103 -11.73 -16.57 14.72
CA GLN A 103 -12.86 -17.48 14.80
C GLN A 103 -12.35 -18.90 15.12
N PRO A 104 -12.65 -19.47 16.31
CA PRO A 104 -12.07 -20.75 16.73
C PRO A 104 -12.37 -21.94 15.80
N GLN A 105 -13.39 -21.86 14.95
CA GLN A 105 -13.75 -22.89 13.97
C GLN A 105 -13.12 -22.66 12.58
N HIS A 106 -12.38 -21.57 12.39
CA HIS A 106 -11.73 -21.19 11.14
C HIS A 106 -10.25 -20.87 11.41
N THR A 107 -9.50 -21.89 11.81
CA THR A 107 -8.06 -21.79 12.10
C THR A 107 -7.27 -22.81 11.29
N TRP A 108 -6.00 -22.50 10.98
CA TRP A 108 -5.07 -23.42 10.32
C TRP A 108 -4.86 -24.69 11.13
N ALA A 109 -4.82 -24.61 12.46
CA ALA A 109 -4.65 -25.78 13.33
C ALA A 109 -5.81 -26.79 13.25
N ARG A 110 -7.02 -26.35 12.87
CA ARG A 110 -8.23 -27.19 12.82
C ARG A 110 -8.65 -27.57 11.41
N LYS A 111 -8.16 -26.86 10.39
CA LYS A 111 -8.57 -27.05 9.00
C LYS A 111 -7.43 -27.66 8.19
N LEU A 112 -7.76 -28.60 7.32
CA LEU A 112 -6.83 -29.16 6.32
C LEU A 112 -6.60 -28.22 5.12
N SER A 113 -7.16 -27.02 5.16
CA SER A 113 -7.07 -25.97 4.13
C SER A 113 -7.10 -24.59 4.80
N GLY A 114 -6.73 -23.55 4.05
CA GLY A 114 -6.70 -22.18 4.58
C GLY A 114 -8.05 -21.75 5.21
N PRO A 115 -8.04 -20.99 6.31
CA PRO A 115 -9.23 -20.43 6.94
C PRO A 115 -10.13 -19.69 5.95
N ARG A 116 -11.40 -20.07 5.88
CA ARG A 116 -12.44 -19.40 5.05
C ARG A 116 -13.55 -18.82 5.92
N GLY A 117 -13.15 -18.10 6.97
CA GLY A 117 -14.06 -17.43 7.89
C GLY A 117 -14.48 -16.02 7.41
N GLN A 118 -15.04 -15.25 8.34
CA GLN A 118 -15.33 -13.83 8.17
C GLN A 118 -14.06 -13.02 7.90
N ILE A 119 -12.92 -13.38 8.51
CA ILE A 119 -11.65 -12.67 8.31
C ILE A 119 -11.16 -12.82 6.86
N PHE A 120 -11.17 -14.05 6.33
CA PHE A 120 -10.94 -14.32 4.90
C PHE A 120 -11.87 -13.49 4.00
N GLY A 121 -13.18 -13.50 4.28
CA GLY A 121 -14.18 -12.77 3.50
C GLY A 121 -13.95 -11.26 3.53
N TYR A 122 -13.64 -10.71 4.71
CA TYR A 122 -13.30 -9.31 4.90
C TYR A 122 -12.06 -8.91 4.11
N ARG A 123 -10.99 -9.71 4.17
CA ARG A 123 -9.76 -9.49 3.42
C ARG A 123 -9.98 -9.53 1.90
N MET A 124 -10.74 -10.51 1.40
CA MET A 124 -11.14 -10.58 -0.01
C MET A 124 -11.98 -9.36 -0.43
N SER A 125 -12.88 -8.88 0.44
CA SER A 125 -13.70 -7.69 0.17
C SER A 125 -12.86 -6.42 0.07
N LEU A 126 -11.91 -6.22 0.98
CA LEU A 126 -10.97 -5.09 0.92
C LEU A 126 -10.11 -5.17 -0.36
N TRP A 127 -9.66 -6.37 -0.73
CA TRP A 127 -8.91 -6.55 -1.96
C TRP A 127 -9.77 -6.26 -3.19
N ALA A 128 -11.03 -6.67 -3.22
CA ALA A 128 -11.95 -6.33 -4.30
C ALA A 128 -12.16 -4.81 -4.42
N GLU A 129 -12.34 -4.12 -3.30
CA GLU A 129 -12.45 -2.65 -3.25
C GLU A 129 -11.19 -1.97 -3.79
N HIS A 130 -10.01 -2.37 -3.32
CA HIS A 130 -8.76 -1.69 -3.67
C HIS A 130 -8.25 -2.09 -5.05
N ILE A 131 -8.41 -3.34 -5.47
CA ILE A 131 -7.90 -3.85 -6.75
C ILE A 131 -8.91 -3.63 -7.89
N GLY A 132 -10.20 -3.62 -7.58
CA GLY A 132 -11.29 -3.52 -8.55
C GLY A 132 -11.67 -4.84 -9.22
N THR A 133 -11.04 -5.96 -8.82
CA THR A 133 -11.32 -7.31 -9.33
C THR A 133 -11.17 -8.36 -8.23
N VAL A 134 -11.64 -9.58 -8.51
CA VAL A 134 -11.39 -10.76 -7.69
C VAL A 134 -10.79 -11.84 -8.57
N GLU A 135 -9.63 -12.36 -8.18
CA GLU A 135 -8.90 -13.41 -8.89
C GLU A 135 -8.61 -14.59 -7.95
N GLU A 136 -8.54 -15.80 -8.51
CA GLU A 136 -8.38 -17.03 -7.72
C GLU A 136 -7.08 -17.05 -6.91
N CYS A 137 -6.00 -16.47 -7.46
CA CYS A 137 -4.71 -16.39 -6.75
C CYS A 137 -4.80 -15.56 -5.47
N PHE A 138 -5.74 -14.61 -5.35
CA PHE A 138 -5.97 -13.82 -4.14
C PHE A 138 -6.47 -14.66 -2.97
N THR A 139 -6.90 -15.89 -3.22
CA THR A 139 -7.27 -16.82 -2.15
C THR A 139 -6.05 -17.43 -1.45
N SER A 140 -4.85 -17.26 -2.02
CA SER A 140 -3.58 -17.77 -1.52
C SER A 140 -2.53 -16.64 -1.46
N PRO A 141 -2.68 -15.65 -0.55
CA PRO A 141 -1.84 -14.45 -0.51
C PRO A 141 -0.35 -14.71 -0.20
N HIS A 142 -0.03 -15.89 0.35
CA HIS A 142 1.35 -16.32 0.59
C HIS A 142 2.08 -16.78 -0.68
N SER A 143 1.35 -17.02 -1.78
CA SER A 143 1.94 -17.53 -3.02
C SER A 143 2.70 -16.44 -3.78
N LEU A 144 3.81 -16.80 -4.42
CA LEU A 144 4.55 -15.88 -5.28
C LEU A 144 3.70 -15.37 -6.45
N GLU A 145 2.82 -16.22 -6.98
CA GLU A 145 1.87 -15.84 -8.02
C GLU A 145 0.98 -14.69 -7.55
N CYS A 146 0.35 -14.81 -6.38
CA CYS A 146 -0.49 -13.77 -5.82
C CYS A 146 0.31 -12.48 -5.54
N MET A 147 1.48 -12.59 -4.90
CA MET A 147 2.32 -11.44 -4.56
C MET A 147 2.73 -10.64 -5.80
N ARG A 148 3.18 -11.34 -6.85
CA ARG A 148 3.55 -10.73 -8.13
C ARG A 148 2.33 -10.13 -8.83
N ARG A 149 1.20 -10.83 -8.84
CA ARG A 149 -0.04 -10.35 -9.47
C ARG A 149 -0.54 -9.04 -8.83
N VAL A 150 -0.57 -8.97 -7.50
CA VAL A 150 -1.00 -7.76 -6.77
C VAL A 150 -0.02 -6.61 -7.01
N ARG A 151 1.29 -6.90 -7.03
CA ARG A 151 2.33 -5.91 -7.37
C ARG A 151 2.14 -5.36 -8.78
N ASP A 152 1.92 -6.23 -9.77
CA ASP A 152 1.71 -5.84 -11.17
C ASP A 152 0.46 -4.99 -11.34
N LEU A 153 -0.65 -5.35 -10.69
CA LEU A 153 -1.87 -4.54 -10.68
C LEU A 153 -1.64 -3.17 -10.04
N GLY A 154 -0.91 -3.10 -8.93
CA GLY A 154 -0.51 -1.83 -8.32
C GLY A 154 0.36 -0.95 -9.24
N GLN A 155 1.24 -1.55 -10.03
CA GLN A 155 2.04 -0.83 -11.02
C GLN A 155 1.21 -0.33 -12.21
N LEU A 156 0.26 -1.14 -12.71
CA LEU A 156 -0.67 -0.75 -13.77
C LEU A 156 -1.55 0.42 -13.33
N ASN A 157 -2.12 0.34 -12.12
CA ASN A 157 -2.93 1.42 -11.56
C ASN A 157 -2.09 2.69 -11.32
N TRP A 158 -0.84 2.58 -10.84
CA TRP A 158 0.06 3.73 -10.73
C TRP A 158 0.29 4.40 -12.09
N LYS A 159 0.58 3.61 -13.15
CA LYS A 159 0.76 4.14 -14.51
C LYS A 159 -0.47 4.88 -15.00
N GLN A 160 -1.67 4.34 -14.76
CA GLN A 160 -2.93 5.00 -15.10
C GLN A 160 -3.16 6.28 -14.27
N PHE A 161 -2.86 6.24 -12.97
CA PHE A 161 -2.98 7.39 -12.07
C PHE A 161 -2.10 8.56 -12.53
N VAL A 162 -0.87 8.27 -13.00
CA VAL A 162 0.08 9.30 -13.42
C VAL A 162 -0.01 9.74 -14.89
N ALA A 163 -0.72 8.98 -15.74
CA ALA A 163 -0.80 9.21 -17.18
C ALA A 163 -1.32 10.61 -17.56
N ASP A 164 -0.92 11.11 -18.74
CA ASP A 164 -1.44 12.38 -19.27
C ASP A 164 -2.95 12.29 -19.57
N ASP A 165 -3.40 11.16 -20.11
CA ASP A 165 -4.80 10.92 -20.40
C ASP A 165 -5.62 10.68 -19.11
N ILE A 166 -6.70 11.44 -18.98
CA ILE A 166 -7.64 11.30 -17.85
C ILE A 166 -8.61 10.17 -18.17
N THR A 167 -8.49 9.08 -17.41
CA THR A 167 -9.37 7.92 -17.50
C THR A 167 -9.89 7.54 -16.13
N GLU A 168 -11.10 6.99 -16.09
CA GLU A 168 -11.72 6.46 -14.88
C GLU A 168 -10.91 5.28 -14.32
N MET A 169 -10.54 5.34 -13.05
CA MET A 169 -9.87 4.25 -12.35
C MET A 169 -10.89 3.34 -11.66
N ARG A 170 -10.80 2.04 -11.92
CA ARG A 170 -11.61 1.02 -11.21
C ARG A 170 -10.88 0.38 -10.04
N GLY A 171 -9.55 0.34 -10.11
CA GLY A 171 -8.69 -0.12 -9.03
C GLY A 171 -8.00 1.08 -8.39
N HIS A 172 -7.97 1.09 -7.06
CA HIS A 172 -7.41 2.17 -6.25
C HIS A 172 -6.03 1.84 -5.67
N LEU A 173 -5.64 0.56 -5.66
CA LEU A 173 -4.36 0.10 -5.14
C LEU A 173 -3.24 0.56 -6.06
N LEU A 174 -2.37 1.44 -5.58
CA LEU A 174 -1.20 1.93 -6.28
C LEU A 174 0.04 1.35 -5.65
N LYS A 175 1.00 0.87 -6.46
CA LYS A 175 2.34 0.57 -5.94
C LYS A 175 2.92 1.86 -5.36
N TYR A 176 3.37 1.82 -4.10
CA TYR A 176 3.96 3.01 -3.48
C TYR A 176 5.13 3.48 -4.35
N PRO A 177 5.25 4.78 -4.69
CA PRO A 177 6.06 5.28 -5.81
C PRO A 177 7.56 5.36 -5.51
N VAL A 178 8.12 4.25 -5.04
CA VAL A 178 9.55 4.04 -4.81
C VAL A 178 10.07 2.94 -5.71
N ASP A 179 11.27 3.14 -6.21
CA ASP A 179 12.09 2.11 -6.83
C ASP A 179 12.84 1.33 -5.75
N VAL A 180 12.85 0.00 -5.87
CA VAL A 180 13.54 -0.89 -4.94
C VAL A 180 14.43 -1.81 -5.76
N ASP A 181 15.74 -1.68 -5.59
CA ASP A 181 16.67 -2.52 -6.34
C ASP A 181 16.76 -3.94 -5.76
N LYS A 182 17.46 -4.82 -6.47
CA LYS A 182 17.66 -6.22 -6.06
C LYS A 182 18.38 -6.38 -4.72
N LYS A 183 19.07 -5.36 -4.23
CA LYS A 183 19.80 -5.35 -2.95
C LYS A 183 19.00 -4.72 -1.82
N GLY A 184 17.78 -4.25 -2.10
CA GLY A 184 16.89 -3.63 -1.13
C GLY A 184 17.07 -2.13 -0.96
N MET A 185 17.87 -1.47 -1.81
CA MET A 185 18.00 -0.01 -1.78
C MET A 185 16.70 0.63 -2.25
N VAL A 186 16.22 1.62 -1.49
CA VAL A 186 14.98 2.35 -1.80
C VAL A 186 15.31 3.73 -2.33
N LYS A 187 14.74 4.08 -3.49
CA LYS A 187 14.89 5.39 -4.13
C LYS A 187 13.54 5.90 -4.61
N PRO A 188 13.38 7.20 -4.88
CA PRO A 188 12.20 7.68 -5.60
C PRO A 188 12.10 6.97 -6.96
N LEU A 189 10.88 6.68 -7.39
CA LEU A 189 10.66 6.14 -8.74
C LEU A 189 11.18 7.16 -9.78
N PRO A 190 11.91 6.76 -10.83
CA PRO A 190 12.46 7.70 -11.81
C PRO A 190 11.39 8.60 -12.43
N GLY A 191 11.60 9.92 -12.39
CA GLY A 191 10.64 10.93 -12.85
C GLY A 191 9.53 11.28 -11.85
N PHE A 192 9.57 10.69 -10.65
CA PHE A 192 8.62 10.90 -9.56
C PHE A 192 9.38 11.10 -8.24
N GLU A 193 10.19 12.15 -8.15
CA GLU A 193 10.84 12.55 -6.90
C GLU A 193 9.85 13.17 -5.91
N THR A 194 8.75 13.73 -6.42
CA THR A 194 7.68 14.34 -5.63
C THR A 194 6.30 13.77 -5.97
N PHE A 195 5.33 13.88 -5.06
CA PHE A 195 3.98 13.41 -5.34
C PHE A 195 3.34 14.22 -6.47
N PRO A 196 2.62 13.55 -7.40
CA PRO A 196 1.96 14.22 -8.51
C PRO A 196 1.02 15.33 -8.01
N ASP A 197 1.05 16.48 -8.68
CA ASP A 197 0.20 17.67 -8.45
C ASP A 197 0.44 18.43 -7.13
N ILE A 198 0.66 17.72 -6.02
CA ILE A 198 0.79 18.31 -4.69
C ILE A 198 2.24 18.68 -4.34
N GLY A 199 3.21 17.98 -4.93
CA GLY A 199 4.61 18.09 -4.56
C GLY A 199 4.94 17.35 -3.26
N GLY A 200 6.05 17.72 -2.61
CA GLY A 200 6.58 17.01 -1.44
C GLY A 200 7.38 15.76 -1.84
N ASN A 201 8.54 15.56 -1.23
CA ASN A 201 9.46 14.47 -1.60
C ASN A 201 8.87 13.12 -1.18
N ILE A 202 8.80 12.16 -2.11
CA ILE A 202 8.24 10.82 -1.88
C ILE A 202 9.05 10.02 -0.85
N CYS A 203 10.36 10.19 -0.84
CA CYS A 203 11.25 9.60 0.17
C CYS A 203 11.35 10.46 1.44
N GLY A 204 10.56 11.52 1.53
CA GLY A 204 10.59 12.48 2.61
C GLY A 204 11.84 13.36 2.57
N SER A 205 11.96 14.18 3.60
CA SER A 205 13.09 15.08 3.81
C SER A 205 13.32 15.17 5.31
N PHE A 206 14.55 14.94 5.73
CA PHE A 206 14.94 15.09 7.13
C PHE A 206 15.09 16.58 7.44
N PHE A 207 14.00 17.23 7.81
CA PHE A 207 14.07 18.56 8.42
C PHE A 207 14.31 18.40 9.93
N GLY A 208 15.00 19.36 10.53
CA GLY A 208 15.39 19.37 11.96
C GLY A 208 14.22 19.52 12.95
N ILE A 209 13.12 18.82 12.72
CA ILE A 209 12.03 18.65 13.67
C ILE A 209 12.46 17.57 14.67
N GLN A 210 12.22 17.80 15.96
CA GLN A 210 12.60 16.87 17.01
C GLN A 210 11.93 15.50 16.79
N GLU A 211 12.71 14.44 16.94
CA GLU A 211 12.29 13.05 16.69
C GLU A 211 11.07 12.63 17.51
N ASN A 212 10.94 13.11 18.75
CA ASN A 212 9.79 12.84 19.61
C ASN A 212 8.45 13.36 19.05
N LEU A 213 8.46 14.29 18.08
CA LEU A 213 7.27 14.81 17.43
C LEU A 213 6.89 14.02 16.16
N THR A 214 7.85 13.37 15.52
CA THR A 214 7.71 12.77 14.17
C THR A 214 7.80 11.25 14.15
N ILE A 215 8.31 10.61 15.21
CA ILE A 215 8.44 9.15 15.36
C ILE A 215 7.30 8.58 16.21
#